data_AF-A0AA46ZX98-F1
#
_entry.id   AF-A0AA46ZX98-F1
#
_cell.length_a   1.000
_cell.length_b   1.000
_cell.length_c   1.000
_cell.angle_alpha   90.00
_cell.angle_beta   90.00
_cell.angle_gamma   90.00
#
_symmetry.space_group_name_H-M   'P 1'
#
loop_
_entity.id
_entity.type
_entity.pdbx_description
1 polymer ?
#
loop_
_entity_poly.entity_id
_entity_poly.type
_entity_poly.pdbx_seq_one_letter_code
_entity_poly.pdbx_strand_id
1 'polypeptide(L)'
;MSSQNYEGSFLARLGLVDGTQLGFFKIVQEGENRRLESHDYLCANSMLDNSLEVHFQPNSEGAYILSCRLAVPEHDESDRDYYEFRKNEESSGSSASAGGGVQVPTVSEESAYEKALWEDRDPELLNYNETDASSLADLKAGPVYLAVNEGGWVHRTRNGGLAYLATIVMADKSDFSIERKEIQRVYLKSWRSNKNMQTYKREEFPSKGSLPDERFAWMTDCDGKDAVLKLKILERYKADGSVY
;
A
#
# COMPACT_ATOMS: atom_id res chain seq x y z
N MET A 1 15.13 -18.15 27.81
CA MET A 1 14.74 -17.10 26.84
C MET A 1 14.43 -17.80 25.54
N SER A 2 13.31 -17.51 24.89
CA SER A 2 13.09 -17.92 23.50
C SER A 2 13.70 -16.87 22.58
N SER A 3 14.91 -17.11 22.09
CA SER A 3 15.42 -16.39 20.92
C SER A 3 14.48 -16.69 19.75
N GLN A 4 13.67 -15.71 19.35
CA GLN A 4 12.93 -15.79 18.09
C GLN A 4 13.96 -15.93 16.97
N ASN A 5 13.90 -17.00 16.19
CA ASN A 5 14.78 -17.12 15.03
C ASN A 5 14.23 -16.21 13.93
N TYR A 6 15.04 -15.24 13.50
CA TYR A 6 14.73 -14.33 12.40
C TYR A 6 15.36 -14.76 11.07
N GLU A 7 16.09 -15.88 11.05
CA GLU A 7 16.69 -16.47 9.84
C GLU A 7 15.66 -16.64 8.70
N GLY A 8 16.02 -16.15 7.51
CA GLY A 8 15.12 -16.14 6.35
C GLY A 8 14.00 -15.10 6.40
N SER A 9 13.95 -14.25 7.44
CA SER A 9 13.03 -13.10 7.49
C SER A 9 13.58 -11.92 6.69
N PHE A 10 12.68 -11.12 6.13
CA PHE A 10 13.03 -9.89 5.41
C PHE A 10 11.90 -8.86 5.44
N LEU A 11 12.26 -7.60 5.26
CA LEU A 11 11.31 -6.50 5.02
C LEU A 11 11.21 -6.23 3.53
N ALA A 12 10.00 -6.11 3.00
CA ALA A 12 9.79 -5.71 1.61
C ALA A 12 8.63 -4.73 1.46
N ARG A 13 8.77 -3.82 0.49
CA ARG A 13 7.68 -2.94 0.05
C ARG A 13 6.85 -3.65 -1.03
N LEU A 14 5.52 -3.57 -0.92
CA LEU A 14 4.57 -4.28 -1.78
C LEU A 14 3.61 -3.32 -2.50
N GLY A 15 3.76 -3.12 -3.80
CA GLY A 15 2.81 -2.38 -4.65
C GLY A 15 2.28 -3.24 -5.79
N LEU A 16 1.22 -2.82 -6.50
CA LEU A 16 0.77 -3.53 -7.70
C LEU A 16 1.63 -3.19 -8.93
N VAL A 17 1.71 -4.13 -9.88
CA VAL A 17 2.45 -3.93 -11.13
C VAL A 17 1.98 -2.69 -11.91
N ASP A 18 0.68 -2.36 -11.86
CA ASP A 18 0.07 -1.23 -12.58
C ASP A 18 0.34 0.17 -11.98
N GLY A 19 1.16 0.23 -10.92
CA GLY A 19 1.58 1.47 -10.27
C GLY A 19 0.71 1.92 -9.09
N THR A 20 -0.42 1.26 -8.82
CA THR A 20 -1.19 1.52 -7.59
C THR A 20 -0.47 0.97 -6.35
N GLN A 21 -0.44 1.76 -5.29
CA GLN A 21 0.24 1.41 -4.03
C GLN A 21 -0.71 0.67 -3.08
N LEU A 22 -0.19 -0.16 -2.18
CA LEU A 22 -1.00 -0.80 -1.15
C LEU A 22 -1.02 0.01 0.16
N GLY A 23 -2.19 0.13 0.80
CA GLY A 23 -2.31 0.81 2.09
C GLY A 23 -3.67 0.63 2.77
N PHE A 24 -3.77 1.11 4.01
CA PHE A 24 -4.96 1.04 4.86
C PHE A 24 -5.82 2.29 4.73
N PHE A 25 -6.16 2.64 3.48
CA PHE A 25 -6.87 3.87 3.12
C PHE A 25 -7.83 3.65 1.95
N LYS A 26 -9.10 4.04 2.14
CA LYS A 26 -10.11 4.10 1.06
C LYS A 26 -10.12 5.49 0.43
N ILE A 27 -10.48 5.58 -0.86
CA ILE A 27 -10.89 6.85 -1.47
C ILE A 27 -12.32 7.14 -1.04
N VAL A 28 -12.59 8.37 -0.59
CA VAL A 28 -13.93 8.88 -0.30
C VAL A 28 -14.17 10.11 -1.17
N GLN A 29 -15.29 10.10 -1.92
CA GLN A 29 -15.71 11.23 -2.75
C GLN A 29 -16.73 12.09 -1.99
N GLU A 30 -16.48 13.40 -1.96
CA GLU A 30 -17.36 14.39 -1.35
C GLU A 30 -17.63 15.51 -2.37
N GLY A 31 -18.74 15.39 -3.10
CA GLY A 31 -19.06 16.25 -4.24
C GLY A 31 -18.09 16.03 -5.40
N GLU A 32 -17.30 17.04 -5.74
CA GLU A 32 -16.23 16.93 -6.74
C GLU A 32 -14.87 16.52 -6.15
N ASN A 33 -14.69 16.71 -4.84
CA ASN A 33 -13.44 16.43 -4.13
C ASN A 33 -13.32 14.95 -3.80
N ARG A 34 -12.09 14.48 -3.65
CA ARG A 34 -11.75 13.12 -3.24
C ARG A 34 -10.66 13.19 -2.18
N ARG A 35 -10.76 12.35 -1.14
CA ARG A 35 -9.77 12.28 -0.07
C ARG A 35 -9.53 10.84 0.38
N LEU A 36 -8.42 10.64 1.07
CA LEU A 36 -8.13 9.40 1.78
C LEU A 36 -8.79 9.41 3.16
N GLU A 37 -9.37 8.27 3.54
CA GLU A 37 -9.83 7.99 4.90
C GLU A 37 -9.24 6.65 5.33
N SER A 38 -8.72 6.55 6.58
CA SER A 38 -8.13 5.30 7.06
C SER A 38 -9.17 4.17 7.14
N HIS A 39 -8.73 2.93 6.93
CA HIS A 39 -9.60 1.76 6.94
C HIS A 39 -8.89 0.52 7.50
N ASP A 40 -9.65 -0.44 8.04
CA ASP A 40 -9.06 -1.69 8.57
C ASP A 40 -8.79 -2.73 7.48
N TYR A 41 -9.34 -2.55 6.27
CA TYR A 41 -9.07 -3.41 5.11
C TYR A 41 -7.92 -2.84 4.28
N LEU A 42 -7.12 -3.75 3.72
CA LEU A 42 -6.04 -3.42 2.81
C LEU A 42 -6.63 -3.06 1.44
N CYS A 43 -6.16 -1.94 0.88
CA CYS A 43 -6.61 -1.43 -0.42
C CYS A 43 -5.40 -1.24 -1.34
N ALA A 44 -5.64 -1.33 -2.65
CA ALA A 44 -4.78 -0.72 -3.66
C ALA A 44 -5.34 0.67 -4.01
N ASN A 45 -4.46 1.66 -4.13
CA ASN A 45 -4.83 3.07 -4.29
C ASN A 45 -3.74 3.85 -5.03
N SER A 46 -4.09 4.69 -6.00
CA SER A 46 -3.15 5.55 -6.74
C SER A 46 -2.83 6.89 -6.06
N MET A 47 -3.63 7.32 -5.07
CA MET A 47 -3.43 8.58 -4.34
C MET A 47 -2.44 8.46 -3.17
N LEU A 48 -1.79 7.30 -3.01
CA LEU A 48 -0.77 7.04 -1.99
C LEU A 48 0.62 7.19 -2.62
N ASP A 49 1.49 7.99 -2.02
CA ASP A 49 2.87 8.17 -2.49
C ASP A 49 3.76 6.95 -2.25
N ASN A 50 3.46 6.17 -1.20
CA ASN A 50 4.25 5.01 -0.80
C ASN A 50 3.37 3.79 -0.51
N SER A 51 3.81 2.62 -0.99
CA SER A 51 3.24 1.33 -0.62
C SER A 51 3.64 0.87 0.79
N LEU A 52 2.75 0.09 1.39
CA LEU A 52 2.95 -0.66 2.61
C LEU A 52 4.26 -1.46 2.61
N GLU A 53 4.97 -1.38 3.74
CA GLU A 53 6.11 -2.23 4.05
C GLU A 53 5.67 -3.39 4.94
N VAL A 54 6.03 -4.60 4.52
CA VAL A 54 5.62 -5.85 5.16
C VAL A 54 6.87 -6.63 5.52
N HIS A 55 6.97 -6.99 6.79
CA HIS A 55 7.91 -7.97 7.30
C HIS A 55 7.37 -9.37 7.01
N PHE A 56 8.17 -10.17 6.33
CA PHE A 56 7.93 -11.56 6.00
C PHE A 56 8.72 -12.42 6.99
N GLN A 57 8.03 -13.09 7.92
CA GLN A 57 8.65 -14.06 8.83
C GLN A 57 8.34 -15.49 8.36
N PRO A 58 9.34 -16.34 8.04
CA PRO A 58 9.06 -17.70 7.60
C PRO A 58 8.50 -18.56 8.74
N ASN A 59 7.59 -19.47 8.40
CA ASN A 59 7.09 -20.52 9.29
C ASN A 59 7.75 -21.88 8.96
N SER A 60 7.49 -22.88 9.79
CA SER A 60 7.99 -24.26 9.64
C SER A 60 7.47 -25.02 8.41
N GLU A 61 6.57 -24.43 7.63
CA GLU A 61 5.84 -25.06 6.52
C GLU A 61 6.10 -24.37 5.17
N GLY A 62 7.09 -23.47 5.10
CA GLY A 62 7.51 -22.80 3.86
C GLY A 62 6.60 -21.63 3.42
N ALA A 63 5.72 -21.17 4.30
CA ALA A 63 4.94 -19.94 4.11
C ALA A 63 5.48 -18.82 5.02
N TYR A 64 5.09 -17.58 4.73
CA TYR A 64 5.45 -16.40 5.51
C TYR A 64 4.26 -15.86 6.29
N ILE A 65 4.46 -15.61 7.58
CA ILE A 65 3.61 -14.75 8.40
C ILE A 65 3.86 -13.31 7.96
N LEU A 66 2.81 -12.60 7.58
CA LEU A 66 2.89 -11.22 7.12
C LEU A 66 2.51 -10.22 8.22
N SER A 67 3.45 -9.35 8.61
CA SER A 67 3.21 -8.25 9.53
C SER A 67 3.65 -6.91 8.95
N CYS A 68 2.79 -5.91 9.02
CA CYS A 68 3.06 -4.56 8.58
C CYS A 68 4.14 -3.92 9.47
N ARG A 69 5.23 -3.44 8.85
CA ARG A 69 5.93 -2.29 9.40
C ARG A 69 5.05 -1.10 9.03
N LEU A 70 4.09 -0.77 9.91
CA LEU A 70 3.38 0.50 9.79
C LEU A 70 4.45 1.60 9.82
N ALA A 71 4.53 2.39 8.75
CA ALA A 71 5.18 3.69 8.83
C ALA A 71 4.49 4.43 9.98
N VAL A 72 5.28 4.96 10.93
CA VAL A 72 4.74 5.78 12.01
C VAL A 72 4.00 6.94 11.34
N PRO A 73 2.69 7.12 11.57
CA PRO A 73 2.01 8.28 11.06
C PRO A 73 2.59 9.51 11.75
N GLU A 74 3.26 10.38 11.00
CA GLU A 74 3.39 11.79 11.39
C GLU A 74 1.98 12.37 11.40
N HIS A 75 1.35 12.33 12.57
CA HIS A 75 0.00 12.80 12.78
C HIS A 75 0.01 13.61 14.07
N ASP A 76 -0.30 14.90 13.96
CA ASP A 76 -0.60 15.72 15.12
C ASP A 76 -1.70 15.04 15.95
N GLU A 77 -1.48 14.87 17.27
CA GLU A 77 -2.54 14.52 18.22
C GLU A 77 -3.44 15.75 18.50
N SER A 78 -3.98 16.36 17.46
CA SER A 78 -4.91 17.49 17.54
C SER A 78 -6.23 17.31 16.78
N ASP A 79 -6.50 16.11 16.26
CA ASP A 79 -7.80 15.75 15.66
C ASP A 79 -8.48 14.55 16.36
N ARG A 80 -8.62 14.68 17.68
CA ARG A 80 -9.52 13.85 18.48
C ARG A 80 -10.61 14.70 19.14
N ASP A 81 -11.37 15.41 18.32
CA ASP A 81 -12.59 16.10 18.76
C ASP A 81 -13.75 15.92 17.77
N TYR A 82 -14.97 15.89 18.30
CA TYR A 82 -16.21 15.85 17.50
C TYR A 82 -16.58 17.27 17.08
N TYR A 83 -16.77 17.52 15.77
CA TYR A 83 -17.47 18.72 15.31
C TYR A 83 -18.54 18.42 14.25
N GLU A 84 -19.78 18.27 14.72
CA GLU A 84 -20.90 18.84 13.98
C GLU A 84 -20.76 20.37 13.99
N PHE A 85 -20.97 21.03 12.86
CA PHE A 85 -21.86 22.21 12.80
C PHE A 85 -22.17 22.59 11.35
N ARG A 86 -23.44 22.86 11.04
CA ARG A 86 -23.87 23.36 9.73
C ARG A 86 -24.97 24.39 9.89
N LYS A 87 -24.71 25.63 9.47
CA LYS A 87 -25.73 26.65 9.17
C LYS A 87 -25.14 27.80 8.35
N ASN A 88 -25.73 28.02 7.17
CA ASN A 88 -26.18 29.29 6.58
C ASN A 88 -25.20 30.51 6.51
N GLU A 89 -25.15 31.33 5.45
CA GLU A 89 -25.92 31.41 4.19
C GLU A 89 -25.20 32.37 3.18
N GLU A 90 -25.44 32.23 1.87
CA GLU A 90 -25.23 33.23 0.78
C GLU A 90 -23.79 33.81 0.53
N SER A 91 -23.30 34.23 -0.65
CA SER A 91 -23.95 34.57 -1.94
C SER A 91 -22.99 34.63 -3.17
N SER A 92 -23.53 34.38 -4.38
CA SER A 92 -23.22 35.02 -5.71
C SER A 92 -21.84 34.98 -6.43
N GLY A 93 -21.88 34.79 -7.78
CA GLY A 93 -20.85 35.15 -8.80
C GLY A 93 -20.21 33.96 -9.55
N SER A 94 -20.49 33.60 -10.82
CA SER A 94 -20.24 34.24 -12.15
C SER A 94 -18.76 34.57 -12.48
N SER A 95 -18.19 34.30 -13.68
CA SER A 95 -18.69 33.66 -14.93
C SER A 95 -17.58 33.53 -16.04
N ALA A 96 -17.68 32.54 -16.96
CA ALA A 96 -17.12 32.53 -18.35
C ALA A 96 -15.54 32.49 -18.50
N SER A 97 -14.82 32.36 -19.64
CA SER A 97 -14.96 31.84 -21.04
C SER A 97 -13.62 32.06 -21.81
N ALA A 98 -13.21 31.45 -22.95
CA ALA A 98 -13.51 30.22 -23.71
C ALA A 98 -12.51 30.06 -24.92
N GLY A 99 -12.41 28.88 -25.57
CA GLY A 99 -11.51 28.57 -26.72
C GLY A 99 -10.14 27.98 -26.30
N GLY A 100 -9.38 27.18 -27.08
CA GLY A 100 -9.46 26.68 -28.48
C GLY A 100 -8.09 26.82 -29.18
N GLY A 101 -7.50 25.87 -29.93
CA GLY A 101 -7.85 24.47 -30.24
C GLY A 101 -6.83 23.81 -31.22
N VAL A 102 -6.97 22.50 -31.49
CA VAL A 102 -6.41 21.69 -32.62
C VAL A 102 -4.89 21.73 -32.90
N GLN A 103 -4.18 20.60 -32.68
CA GLN A 103 -3.55 19.77 -33.74
C GLN A 103 -2.71 18.60 -33.16
N VAL A 104 -2.49 17.56 -33.99
CA VAL A 104 -1.68 16.35 -33.70
C VAL A 104 -0.75 16.11 -34.89
N PRO A 105 0.49 15.65 -34.63
CA PRO A 105 1.06 14.60 -35.47
C PRO A 105 1.62 13.43 -34.64
N THR A 106 1.49 12.23 -35.19
CA THR A 106 1.95 10.96 -34.60
C THR A 106 3.47 10.79 -34.71
N VAL A 107 4.12 10.36 -33.62
CA VAL A 107 5.33 9.53 -33.66
C VAL A 107 5.14 8.36 -32.71
N SER A 108 5.49 7.16 -33.15
CA SER A 108 5.42 5.91 -32.39
C SER A 108 6.81 5.51 -31.91
N GLU A 109 7.03 5.41 -30.60
CA GLU A 109 8.28 4.85 -30.05
C GLU A 109 8.04 4.13 -28.71
N GLU A 110 8.41 2.85 -28.66
CA GLU A 110 8.14 1.93 -27.56
C GLU A 110 9.34 1.81 -26.59
N SER A 111 9.73 2.91 -25.92
CA SER A 111 10.68 2.83 -24.78
C SER A 111 10.76 4.11 -23.95
N ALA A 112 10.07 4.16 -22.79
CA ALA A 112 10.28 5.21 -21.78
C ALA A 112 9.75 4.86 -20.37
N TYR A 113 8.53 4.30 -20.30
CA TYR A 113 7.71 4.32 -19.08
C TYR A 113 8.22 3.52 -17.87
N GLU A 114 9.14 2.55 -18.03
CA GLU A 114 9.66 1.78 -16.88
C GLU A 114 10.86 2.42 -16.18
N LYS A 115 11.44 3.52 -16.70
CA LYS A 115 12.67 4.11 -16.12
C LYS A 115 12.50 5.41 -15.32
N ALA A 116 11.38 6.11 -15.47
CA ALA A 116 11.18 7.46 -14.92
C ALA A 116 10.47 7.52 -13.55
N LEU A 117 10.52 6.44 -12.75
CA LEU A 117 9.69 6.27 -11.54
C LEU A 117 10.48 6.12 -10.23
N TRP A 118 11.82 6.26 -10.25
CA TRP A 118 12.68 6.01 -9.09
C TRP A 118 13.93 6.90 -8.96
N GLU A 119 14.17 7.85 -9.86
CA GLU A 119 15.35 8.75 -9.83
C GLU A 119 14.90 10.22 -9.96
N ASP A 120 15.54 11.09 -9.17
CA ASP A 120 15.41 12.55 -9.04
C ASP A 120 14.01 13.19 -8.91
N ARG A 121 13.65 13.51 -7.66
CA ARG A 121 13.03 14.80 -7.32
C ARG A 121 13.78 15.45 -6.15
N ASP A 122 14.02 16.74 -6.28
CA ASP A 122 14.75 17.57 -5.32
C ASP A 122 13.90 17.82 -4.05
N PRO A 123 14.40 17.56 -2.82
CA PRO A 123 13.58 17.54 -1.62
C PRO A 123 13.53 18.92 -0.92
N GLU A 124 12.82 19.89 -1.49
CA GLU A 124 12.41 21.10 -0.76
C GLU A 124 10.87 21.26 -0.69
N LEU A 125 10.42 21.77 0.48
CA LEU A 125 9.06 22.21 0.81
C LEU A 125 7.95 21.14 0.92
N LEU A 126 8.05 20.31 1.96
CA LEU A 126 7.09 20.43 3.07
C LEU A 126 7.86 20.41 4.41
N ASN A 127 7.58 21.38 5.27
CA ASN A 127 8.32 21.62 6.51
C ASN A 127 7.52 21.15 7.73
N TYR A 128 7.80 19.93 8.20
CA TYR A 128 7.23 19.34 9.42
C TYR A 128 8.20 19.53 10.59
N ASN A 129 7.68 19.92 11.77
CA ASN A 129 8.48 20.15 12.96
C ASN A 129 8.41 18.94 13.91
N GLU A 130 9.51 18.22 14.06
CA GLU A 130 9.65 17.15 15.07
C GLU A 130 9.65 17.73 16.49
N THR A 131 8.89 17.14 17.43
CA THR A 131 9.28 17.05 18.86
C THR A 131 8.60 15.87 19.55
N ASP A 132 9.40 14.93 20.06
CA ASP A 132 9.17 13.90 21.11
C ASP A 132 7.75 13.75 21.72
N ALA A 133 7.17 12.55 21.92
CA ALA A 133 7.81 11.37 22.51
C ALA A 133 6.93 10.09 22.49
N SER A 134 7.42 8.97 21.92
CA SER A 134 7.33 7.58 22.48
C SER A 134 7.34 6.46 21.40
N SER A 135 8.45 6.31 20.67
CA SER A 135 8.71 5.09 19.87
C SER A 135 8.68 3.78 20.68
N LEU A 136 8.80 3.87 22.02
CA LEU A 136 8.66 2.77 22.97
C LEU A 136 7.20 2.34 23.25
N ALA A 137 6.20 3.07 22.75
CA ALA A 137 4.78 2.75 22.96
C ALA A 137 4.30 1.69 21.94
N ASP A 138 4.55 1.87 20.64
CA ASP A 138 4.17 0.90 19.62
C ASP A 138 4.89 -0.45 19.80
N LEU A 139 6.15 -0.43 20.24
CA LEU A 139 6.90 -1.64 20.63
C LEU A 139 6.21 -2.46 21.74
N LYS A 140 5.38 -1.85 22.60
CA LYS A 140 4.59 -2.57 23.61
C LYS A 140 3.27 -3.13 23.07
N ALA A 141 2.73 -2.54 22.00
CA ALA A 141 1.43 -2.93 21.45
C ALA A 141 1.50 -4.15 20.51
N GLY A 142 2.71 -4.64 20.22
CA GLY A 142 2.97 -5.80 19.37
C GLY A 142 2.81 -5.53 17.87
N PRO A 143 3.28 -6.45 17.01
CA PRO A 143 3.17 -6.32 15.56
C PRO A 143 1.71 -6.29 15.09
N VAL A 144 1.47 -5.54 14.01
CA VAL A 144 0.19 -5.54 13.29
C VAL A 144 0.30 -6.49 12.10
N TYR A 145 -0.46 -7.56 12.12
CA TYR A 145 -0.50 -8.57 11.08
C TYR A 145 -1.46 -8.19 9.96
N LEU A 146 -1.15 -8.62 8.73
CA LEU A 146 -2.20 -8.87 7.74
C LEU A 146 -2.98 -10.11 8.15
N ALA A 147 -4.28 -10.18 7.85
CA ALA A 147 -5.16 -11.30 8.12
C ALA A 147 -6.23 -11.42 7.04
N VAL A 148 -6.93 -12.56 6.98
CA VAL A 148 -8.08 -12.77 6.07
C VAL A 148 -9.32 -13.08 6.90
N ASN A 149 -10.37 -12.26 6.76
CA ASN A 149 -11.64 -12.49 7.46
C ASN A 149 -12.48 -13.59 6.77
N GLU A 150 -13.68 -13.85 7.29
CA GLU A 150 -14.55 -14.92 6.76
C GLU A 150 -15.06 -14.66 5.33
N GLY A 151 -15.15 -13.38 4.94
CA GLY A 151 -15.52 -12.95 3.58
C GLY A 151 -14.34 -12.78 2.62
N GLY A 152 -13.15 -13.31 2.95
CA GLY A 152 -11.96 -13.25 2.10
C GLY A 152 -11.21 -11.92 2.11
N TRP A 153 -11.68 -10.91 2.85
CA TRP A 153 -11.08 -9.57 2.83
C TRP A 153 -9.76 -9.54 3.62
N VAL A 154 -8.73 -8.93 3.02
CA VAL A 154 -7.44 -8.73 3.69
C VAL A 154 -7.54 -7.54 4.64
N HIS A 155 -7.24 -7.73 5.92
CA HIS A 155 -7.37 -6.70 6.95
C HIS A 155 -6.17 -6.65 7.91
N ARG A 156 -6.05 -5.57 8.68
CA ARG A 156 -5.09 -5.45 9.79
C ARG A 156 -5.63 -6.10 11.07
N THR A 157 -4.74 -6.70 11.87
CA THR A 157 -5.08 -7.24 13.20
C THR A 157 -3.88 -7.25 14.14
N ARG A 158 -4.10 -7.18 15.46
CA ARG A 158 -3.07 -7.48 16.47
C ARG A 158 -3.10 -8.94 16.96
N ASN A 159 -4.08 -9.74 16.52
CA ASN A 159 -4.15 -11.17 16.86
C ASN A 159 -3.32 -12.00 15.87
N GLY A 160 -2.10 -12.37 16.27
CA GLY A 160 -1.21 -13.22 15.47
C GLY A 160 -1.76 -14.61 15.14
N GLY A 161 -2.74 -15.11 15.89
CA GLY A 161 -3.45 -16.36 15.57
C GLY A 161 -4.38 -16.26 14.35
N LEU A 162 -4.55 -15.07 13.78
CA LEU A 162 -5.32 -14.82 12.54
C LEU A 162 -4.44 -14.37 11.37
N ALA A 163 -3.11 -14.37 11.53
CA ALA A 163 -2.19 -13.80 10.56
C ALA A 163 -2.27 -14.47 9.17
N TYR A 164 -2.13 -13.68 8.11
CA TYR A 164 -2.07 -14.13 6.73
C TYR A 164 -0.79 -14.94 6.53
N LEU A 165 -0.97 -16.20 6.14
CA LEU A 165 0.12 -17.12 5.81
C LEU A 165 0.24 -17.19 4.28
N ALA A 166 1.34 -16.63 3.77
CA ALA A 166 1.57 -16.42 2.34
C ALA A 166 2.70 -17.31 1.80
N THR A 167 2.42 -18.10 0.75
CA THR A 167 3.50 -18.62 -0.11
C THR A 167 3.79 -17.59 -1.20
N ILE A 168 5.07 -17.25 -1.41
CA ILE A 168 5.49 -16.34 -2.48
C ILE A 168 5.67 -17.17 -3.75
N VAL A 169 4.99 -16.78 -4.83
CA VAL A 169 5.07 -17.45 -6.14
C VAL A 169 5.49 -16.43 -7.19
N MET A 170 6.61 -16.64 -7.89
CA MET A 170 7.04 -15.72 -8.94
C MET A 170 6.07 -15.73 -10.12
N ALA A 171 5.78 -14.55 -10.67
CA ALA A 171 4.84 -14.40 -11.79
C ALA A 171 5.37 -14.97 -13.12
N ASP A 172 6.69 -15.09 -13.25
CA ASP A 172 7.40 -15.74 -14.36
C ASP A 172 7.59 -17.27 -14.16
N LYS A 173 7.17 -17.81 -13.01
CA LYS A 173 7.37 -19.20 -12.56
C LYS A 173 8.82 -19.60 -12.28
N SER A 174 9.73 -18.64 -12.11
CA SER A 174 11.06 -18.89 -11.55
C SER A 174 11.00 -19.15 -10.03
N ASP A 175 12.10 -19.62 -9.44
CA ASP A 175 12.21 -19.68 -7.98
C ASP A 175 12.35 -18.26 -7.38
N PHE A 176 11.61 -17.99 -6.30
CA PHE A 176 11.77 -16.78 -5.50
C PHE A 176 13.11 -16.80 -4.76
N SER A 177 13.74 -15.64 -4.57
CA SER A 177 14.99 -15.54 -3.82
C SER A 177 15.08 -14.24 -3.03
N ILE A 178 15.34 -14.37 -1.73
CA ILE A 178 15.61 -13.25 -0.82
C ILE A 178 16.91 -12.50 -1.22
N GLU A 179 17.82 -13.19 -1.93
CA GLU A 179 19.10 -12.65 -2.35
C GLU A 179 19.03 -11.69 -3.55
N ARG A 180 17.95 -11.70 -4.33
CA ARG A 180 17.75 -10.73 -5.42
C ARG A 180 17.49 -9.33 -4.85
N LYS A 181 18.27 -8.33 -5.31
CA LYS A 181 18.11 -6.91 -4.96
C LYS A 181 17.11 -6.16 -5.85
N GLU A 182 16.78 -6.75 -6.99
CA GLU A 182 15.85 -6.22 -7.99
C GLU A 182 14.39 -6.39 -7.56
N ILE A 183 13.47 -5.66 -8.21
CA ILE A 183 12.04 -5.77 -7.96
C ILE A 183 11.53 -7.10 -8.51
N GLN A 184 11.05 -7.98 -7.63
CA GLN A 184 10.50 -9.28 -7.99
C GLN A 184 8.99 -9.16 -8.26
N ARG A 185 8.52 -9.73 -9.37
CA ARG A 185 7.09 -9.78 -9.71
C ARG A 185 6.50 -11.08 -9.16
N VAL A 186 5.60 -10.98 -8.19
CA VAL A 186 5.10 -12.13 -7.41
C VAL A 186 3.60 -12.14 -7.24
N TYR A 187 3.05 -13.31 -6.93
CA TYR A 187 1.76 -13.48 -6.26
C TYR A 187 2.01 -13.86 -4.80
N LEU A 188 1.18 -13.36 -3.88
CA LEU A 188 1.14 -13.81 -2.49
C LEU A 188 -0.02 -14.78 -2.31
N LYS A 189 0.29 -16.07 -2.34
CA LYS A 189 -0.72 -17.13 -2.29
C LYS A 189 -1.18 -17.38 -0.86
N SER A 190 -2.46 -17.15 -0.59
CA SER A 190 -3.09 -17.43 0.70
C SER A 190 -3.11 -18.94 0.95
N TRP A 191 -2.57 -19.37 2.09
CA TRP A 191 -2.71 -20.76 2.52
C TRP A 191 -4.15 -21.10 2.95
N ARG A 192 -4.91 -20.11 3.47
CA ARG A 192 -6.32 -20.26 3.90
C ARG A 192 -7.24 -20.70 2.75
N SER A 193 -7.15 -20.04 1.60
CA SER A 193 -8.03 -20.27 0.45
C SER A 193 -7.37 -21.04 -0.70
N ASN A 194 -6.05 -21.22 -0.65
CA ASN A 194 -5.22 -21.75 -1.74
C ASN A 194 -5.32 -20.91 -3.05
N LYS A 195 -5.82 -19.67 -2.96
CA LYS A 195 -5.88 -18.68 -4.04
C LYS A 195 -4.74 -17.66 -3.90
N ASN A 196 -4.45 -16.92 -4.97
CA ASN A 196 -3.58 -15.75 -4.89
C ASN A 196 -4.30 -14.61 -4.15
N MET A 197 -3.55 -13.66 -3.58
CA MET A 197 -4.12 -12.35 -3.24
C MET A 197 -4.67 -11.71 -4.51
N GLN A 198 -5.80 -11.02 -4.38
CA GLN A 198 -6.67 -10.57 -5.47
C GLN A 198 -7.12 -9.13 -5.25
N THR A 199 -7.40 -8.44 -6.35
CA THR A 199 -8.08 -7.14 -6.38
C THR A 199 -9.58 -7.34 -6.64
N TYR A 200 -10.43 -6.74 -5.82
CA TYR A 200 -11.89 -6.76 -5.98
C TYR A 200 -12.45 -5.34 -6.11
N LYS A 201 -13.54 -5.20 -6.88
CA LYS A 201 -14.22 -3.93 -7.19
C LYS A 201 -13.21 -2.83 -7.53
N ARG A 202 -12.47 -3.04 -8.62
CA ARG A 202 -11.60 -2.00 -9.19
C ARG A 202 -12.47 -0.83 -9.62
N GLU A 203 -12.28 0.30 -8.95
CA GLU A 203 -12.93 1.57 -9.22
C GLU A 203 -11.91 2.50 -9.84
N GLU A 204 -12.28 3.09 -10.98
CA GLU A 204 -11.47 4.07 -11.70
C GLU A 204 -12.24 5.38 -11.67
N PHE A 205 -11.58 6.45 -11.24
CA PHE A 205 -12.18 7.76 -11.04
C PHE A 205 -11.53 8.75 -12.02
N PRO A 206 -12.10 8.92 -13.22
CA PRO A 206 -11.50 9.73 -14.28
C PRO A 206 -11.15 11.14 -13.82
N SER A 207 -10.07 11.68 -14.35
CA SER A 207 -9.58 12.99 -13.93
C SER A 207 -10.53 14.14 -14.31
N LYS A 208 -10.34 15.27 -13.63
CA LYS A 208 -10.92 16.56 -14.03
C LYS A 208 -9.77 17.53 -14.30
N GLY A 209 -9.68 18.02 -15.53
CA GLY A 209 -8.56 18.86 -15.96
C GLY A 209 -7.24 18.08 -16.02
N SER A 210 -6.18 18.64 -15.44
CA SER A 210 -4.79 18.17 -15.61
C SER A 210 -4.33 17.12 -14.59
N LEU A 211 -5.22 16.60 -13.74
CA LEU A 211 -4.91 15.54 -12.78
C LEU A 211 -4.76 14.18 -13.49
N PRO A 212 -4.04 13.19 -12.91
CA PRO A 212 -4.04 11.82 -13.39
C PRO A 212 -5.37 11.11 -13.07
N ASP A 213 -5.66 10.01 -13.76
CA ASP A 213 -6.77 9.13 -13.41
C ASP A 213 -6.47 8.36 -12.12
N GLU A 214 -7.38 8.47 -11.16
CA GLU A 214 -7.26 7.79 -9.87
C GLU A 214 -7.86 6.39 -9.91
N ARG A 215 -7.22 5.45 -9.20
CA ARG A 215 -7.56 4.02 -9.21
C ARG A 215 -7.59 3.46 -7.80
N PHE A 216 -8.60 2.67 -7.52
CA PHE A 216 -8.84 2.02 -6.23
C PHE A 216 -9.25 0.56 -6.42
N ALA A 217 -8.88 -0.31 -5.49
CA ALA A 217 -9.46 -1.65 -5.35
C ALA A 217 -9.31 -2.14 -3.90
N TRP A 218 -10.23 -2.99 -3.46
CA TRP A 218 -10.07 -3.70 -2.19
C TRP A 218 -9.21 -4.95 -2.39
N MET A 219 -8.36 -5.29 -1.41
CA MET A 219 -7.57 -6.52 -1.44
C MET A 219 -8.30 -7.66 -0.73
N THR A 220 -8.31 -8.82 -1.38
CA THR A 220 -9.03 -10.04 -0.96
C THR A 220 -8.21 -11.28 -1.31
N ASP A 221 -8.57 -12.45 -0.80
CA ASP A 221 -8.11 -13.74 -1.32
C ASP A 221 -9.22 -14.56 -2.00
N CYS A 222 -10.42 -13.99 -2.17
CA CYS A 222 -11.50 -14.59 -2.95
C CYS A 222 -12.16 -13.60 -3.92
N ASP A 223 -12.72 -14.18 -4.99
CA ASP A 223 -13.75 -13.62 -5.88
C ASP A 223 -13.37 -12.31 -6.59
N GLY A 224 -12.08 -11.98 -6.61
CA GLY A 224 -11.46 -10.89 -7.38
C GLY A 224 -10.59 -11.37 -8.54
N LYS A 225 -9.66 -10.52 -8.98
CA LYS A 225 -8.66 -10.81 -10.02
C LYS A 225 -7.26 -10.85 -9.42
N ASP A 226 -6.47 -11.87 -9.75
CA ASP A 226 -5.15 -12.13 -9.18
C ASP A 226 -4.22 -10.90 -9.24
N ALA A 227 -3.70 -10.52 -8.08
CA ALA A 227 -2.85 -9.36 -7.89
C ALA A 227 -1.38 -9.71 -8.17
N VAL A 228 -0.85 -9.25 -9.30
CA VAL A 228 0.60 -9.28 -9.54
C VAL A 228 1.24 -8.12 -8.79
N LEU A 229 2.07 -8.46 -7.80
CA LEU A 229 2.74 -7.53 -6.91
C LEU A 229 4.19 -7.28 -7.35
N LYS A 230 4.64 -6.04 -7.24
CA LYS A 230 6.04 -5.61 -7.22
C LYS A 230 6.53 -5.72 -5.77
N LEU A 231 7.39 -6.69 -5.49
CA LEU A 231 8.04 -6.91 -4.20
C LEU A 231 9.48 -6.40 -4.29
N LYS A 232 9.80 -5.35 -3.52
CA LYS A 232 11.17 -4.82 -3.38
C LYS A 232 11.67 -5.10 -1.97
N ILE A 233 12.71 -5.93 -1.83
CA ILE A 233 13.34 -6.22 -0.54
C ILE A 233 14.13 -4.98 -0.09
N LEU A 234 13.97 -4.62 1.19
CA LEU A 234 14.57 -3.44 1.82
C LEU A 234 15.62 -3.84 2.87
N GLU A 235 15.22 -4.73 3.80
CA GLU A 235 16.06 -5.26 4.87
C GLU A 235 16.00 -6.80 4.84
N ARG A 236 17.05 -7.46 5.30
CA ARG A 236 17.10 -8.92 5.53
C ARG A 236 17.63 -9.15 6.93
N TYR A 237 17.12 -10.15 7.65
CA TYR A 237 17.51 -10.37 9.05
C TYR A 237 18.34 -11.65 9.22
N LYS A 238 19.41 -11.54 10.00
CA LYS A 238 20.19 -12.67 10.51
C LYS A 238 19.37 -13.40 11.58
N ALA A 239 19.80 -14.60 11.98
CA ALA A 239 19.11 -15.41 12.99
C ALA A 239 18.85 -14.69 14.32
N ASP A 240 19.72 -13.75 14.70
CA ASP A 240 19.64 -12.93 15.92
C ASP A 240 18.73 -11.68 15.80
N GLY A 241 18.13 -11.44 14.63
CA GLY A 241 17.29 -10.28 14.35
C GLY A 241 18.07 -9.03 13.87
N SER A 242 19.40 -9.07 13.78
CA SER A 242 20.18 -7.97 13.20
C SER A 242 20.02 -7.93 11.68
N VAL A 243 19.98 -6.73 11.09
CA VAL A 243 19.96 -6.56 9.62
C VAL A 243 21.30 -6.99 9.04
N TYR A 244 21.31 -7.59 7.83
CA TYR A 244 22.51 -8.05 7.13
C TYR A 244 23.52 -6.94 6.85
#